data_AF-A0A5B9Q4L4-F1
#
_entry.id   AF-A0A5B9Q4L4-F1
#
_cell.length_a   1.000
_cell.length_b   1.000
_cell.length_c   1.000
_cell.angle_alpha   90.00
_cell.angle_beta   90.00
_cell.angle_gamma   90.00
#
_symmetry.space_group_name_H-M   'P 1'
#
loop_
_entity.id
_entity.type
_entity.pdbx_description
1 polymer ?
#
loop_
_entity_poly.entity_id
_entity_poly.type
_entity_poly.pdbx_seq_one_letter_code
_entity_poly.pdbx_strand_id
1 'polypeptide(L)' 'MYFLYGKRRNGSTELVAKFGSEQQLLAYVQYATLKVEEDGTYKFEQKTPLTGCVGYSYASEASEADQEADVPFNPTPGML' A
#
# COMPACT_ATOMS: atom_id res chain seq x y z
N MET A 1 3.65 -12.97 4.50
CA MET A 1 3.73 -11.95 3.43
C MET A 1 2.50 -11.06 3.59
N TYR A 2 2.65 -9.76 3.38
CA TYR A 2 1.58 -8.79 3.59
C TYR A 2 1.34 -8.01 2.30
N PHE A 3 0.08 -7.78 2.02
CA PHE A 3 -0.38 -7.22 0.74
C PHE A 3 -1.00 -5.86 1.02
N LEU A 4 -0.47 -4.83 0.38
CA LEU A 4 -0.96 -3.46 0.51
C LEU A 4 -1.81 -3.12 -0.70
N TYR A 5 -3.03 -2.68 -0.43
CA TYR A 5 -3.98 -2.27 -1.45
C TYR A 5 -4.22 -0.77 -1.38
N GLY A 6 -4.18 -0.11 -2.54
CA GLY A 6 -4.49 1.30 -2.69
C GLY A 6 -5.96 1.49 -3.09
N LYS A 7 -6.68 2.36 -2.38
CA LYS A 7 -8.06 2.74 -2.73
C LYS A 7 -8.04 4.04 -3.53
N ARG A 8 -8.63 4.02 -4.72
CA ARG A 8 -8.76 5.20 -5.59
C ARG A 8 -10.07 5.95 -5.35
N ARG A 9 -10.14 7.20 -5.79
CA ARG A 9 -11.32 8.06 -5.62
C ARG A 9 -12.56 7.55 -6.37
N ASN A 10 -12.38 6.75 -7.43
CA ASN A 10 -13.46 6.08 -8.16
C ASN A 10 -13.98 4.81 -7.46
N GLY A 11 -13.47 4.47 -6.26
CA GLY A 11 -13.85 3.28 -5.50
C GLY A 11 -13.10 2.00 -5.87
N SER A 12 -12.28 2.02 -6.92
CA SER A 12 -11.41 0.87 -7.25
C SER A 12 -10.35 0.66 -6.17
N THR A 13 -10.03 -0.60 -5.93
CA THR A 13 -8.99 -1.05 -5.01
C THR A 13 -8.06 -1.98 -5.77
N GLU A 14 -6.76 -1.73 -5.69
CA GLU A 14 -5.75 -2.50 -6.43
C GLU A 14 -4.56 -2.82 -5.52
N LEU A 15 -3.91 -3.95 -5.79
CA LEU A 15 -2.69 -4.35 -5.09
C LEU A 15 -1.53 -3.45 -5.55
N VAL A 16 -0.90 -2.73 -4.63
CA VAL A 16 0.14 -1.74 -4.96
C VAL A 16 1.53 -2.13 -4.45
N ALA A 17 1.61 -2.97 -3.42
CA ALA A 17 2.89 -3.42 -2.88
C ALA A 17 2.75 -4.71 -2.07
N LYS A 18 3.88 -5.42 -1.92
CA LYS A 18 4.02 -6.64 -1.13
C LYS A 18 5.14 -6.46 -0.11
N PHE A 19 4.96 -6.98 1.09
CA PHE A 19 5.91 -6.84 2.21
C PHE A 19 6.19 -8.17 2.87
N GLY A 20 7.41 -8.32 3.39
CA GLY A 20 7.82 -9.51 4.15
C GLY A 20 7.14 -9.62 5.52
N SER A 21 6.84 -8.49 6.15
CA SER A 21 6.19 -8.40 7.46
C SER A 21 5.20 -7.24 7.56
N GLU A 22 4.28 -7.33 8.53
CA GLU A 22 3.33 -6.25 8.84
C GLU A 22 4.06 -4.97 9.24
N GLN A 23 5.13 -5.11 10.02
CA GLN A 23 5.93 -4.00 10.51
C GLN A 23 6.55 -3.20 9.36
N GLN A 24 7.05 -3.88 8.32
CA GLN A 24 7.56 -3.23 7.12
C GLN A 24 6.46 -2.48 6.35
N LEU A 25 5.29 -3.10 6.22
CA LEU A 25 4.14 -2.48 5.58
C LEU A 25 3.72 -1.20 6.33
N LEU A 26 3.55 -1.29 7.65
CA LEU A 26 3.13 -0.17 8.47
C LEU A 26 4.16 0.97 8.47
N ALA A 27 5.44 0.64 8.56
CA ALA A 27 6.52 1.64 8.45
C ALA A 27 6.50 2.33 7.09
N TYR A 28 6.32 1.57 6.01
CA TYR A 28 6.19 2.12 4.66
C TYR A 28 4.96 3.03 4.53
N VAL A 29 3.79 2.60 5.04
CA VAL A 29 2.56 3.40 4.97
C VAL A 29 2.72 4.69 5.77
N GLN A 30 3.34 4.62 6.96
CA GLN A 30 3.62 5.79 7.77
C GLN A 30 4.54 6.77 7.05
N TYR A 31 5.60 6.27 6.40
CA TYR A 31 6.49 7.08 5.56
C TYR A 31 5.76 7.69 4.34
N ALA A 32 4.93 6.89 3.66
CA ALA A 32 4.27 7.29 2.43
C ALA A 32 3.06 8.20 2.67
N THR A 33 2.53 8.30 3.90
CA THR A 33 1.37 9.13 4.22
C THR A 33 1.82 10.54 4.59
N LEU A 34 1.47 11.53 3.75
CA LEU A 34 1.75 12.94 4.02
C LEU A 34 0.77 13.55 5.03
N LYS A 35 -0.52 13.22 4.89
CA LYS A 35 -1.59 13.81 5.71
C LYS A 35 -2.85 12.94 5.68
N VAL A 36 -3.62 12.98 6.77
CA VAL A 36 -5.02 12.55 6.80
C VAL A 36 -5.91 13.79 6.72
N GLU A 37 -6.81 13.83 5.74
CA GLU A 37 -7.76 14.93 5.54
C GLU A 37 -8.97 14.80 6.47
N GLU A 38 -9.72 15.89 6.67
CA GLU A 38 -10.87 15.93 7.58
C GLU A 38 -12.02 15.01 7.14
N ASP A 39 -12.10 14.69 5.85
CA ASP A 39 -13.06 13.74 5.29
C ASP A 39 -12.65 12.26 5.47
N GLY A 40 -11.54 12.01 6.17
CA GLY A 40 -11.00 10.68 6.42
C GLY A 40 -10.21 10.10 5.25
N THR A 41 -9.95 10.88 4.19
CA THR A 41 -9.07 10.45 3.08
C THR A 41 -7.60 10.65 3.43
N TYR A 42 -6.75 9.85 2.79
CA TYR A 42 -5.31 9.88 2.97
C TYR A 42 -4.65 10.56 1.78
N LYS A 43 -3.72 11.46 2.06
CA LYS A 43 -2.82 12.05 1.07
C LYS A 43 -1.46 11.38 1.17
N PHE A 44 -1.00 10.82 0.07
CA PHE A 44 0.27 10.10 0.01
C PHE A 44 1.35 10.88 -0.75
N GLU A 45 2.61 10.56 -0.45
CA GLU A 45 3.83 11.07 -1.07
C GLU A 45 3.84 10.76 -2.56
N GLN A 46 4.25 11.72 -3.37
CA GLN A 46 4.34 11.51 -4.82
C GLN A 46 5.47 10.53 -5.14
N LYS A 47 5.28 9.72 -6.19
CA LYS A 47 6.22 8.65 -6.61
C LYS A 47 6.25 7.44 -5.67
N THR A 48 5.28 7.32 -4.77
CA THR A 48 4.97 6.06 -4.10
C THR A 48 3.92 5.28 -4.89
N PRO A 49 3.87 3.95 -4.76
CA PRO A 49 2.75 3.14 -5.22
C PRO A 49 1.35 3.61 -4.79
N LEU A 50 1.25 4.41 -3.71
CA LEU A 50 -0.01 5.00 -3.24
C LEU A 50 -0.34 6.34 -3.91
N THR A 51 0.46 6.80 -4.88
CA THR A 51 0.21 8.06 -5.59
C THR A 51 -1.19 8.06 -6.23
N GLY A 52 -2.00 9.05 -5.87
CA GLY A 52 -3.38 9.18 -6.37
C GLY A 52 -4.40 8.25 -5.69
N CYS A 53 -3.99 7.49 -4.67
CA CYS A 53 -4.92 6.82 -3.77
C CYS A 53 -5.47 7.82 -2.74
N VAL A 54 -6.68 7.56 -2.27
CA VAL A 54 -7.37 8.31 -1.21
C VAL A 54 -7.50 7.50 0.09
N GLY A 55 -7.00 6.27 0.09
CA GLY A 55 -6.95 5.39 1.24
C GLY A 55 -6.18 4.12 0.93
N TYR A 56 -6.03 3.28 1.95
CA TYR A 56 -5.36 2.00 1.82
C TYR A 56 -6.04 0.95 2.70
N SER A 57 -5.79 -0.31 2.39
CA SER A 57 -6.06 -1.45 3.25
C SER A 57 -4.94 -2.46 3.10
N TYR A 58 -4.80 -3.37 4.06
CA TYR A 58 -3.82 -4.44 3.95
C TYR A 58 -4.37 -5.77 4.43
N ALA A 59 -3.78 -6.85 3.94
CA ALA A 59 -4.15 -8.21 4.31
C ALA A 59 -2.90 -9.08 4.51
N SER A 60 -2.98 -10.02 5.46
CA SER A 60 -1.99 -11.09 5.67
C SER A 60 -2.26 -12.32 4.78
N GLU A 61 -3.48 -12.42 4.23
CA GLU A 61 -3.91 -13.47 3.32
C GLU A 61 -4.50 -12.80 2.07
N ALA A 62 -3.98 -13.14 0.89
CA ALA A 62 -4.42 -12.59 -0.38
C ALA A 62 -4.76 -13.73 -1.36
N SER A 63 -5.53 -13.40 -2.40
CA SER A 63 -5.90 -14.35 -3.44
C SER A 63 -4.67 -14.94 -4.14
N GLU A 64 -4.79 -16.14 -4.74
CA GLU A 64 -3.68 -16.72 -5.52
C GLU A 64 -3.20 -15.77 -6.64
N ALA A 65 -4.15 -15.07 -7.27
CA ALA A 65 -3.84 -14.04 -8.27
C ALA A 65 -3.00 -12.89 -7.70
N ASP A 66 -3.31 -12.41 -6.49
CA ASP A 66 -2.51 -11.39 -5.81
C ASP A 66 -1.13 -11.91 -5.41
N GLN A 67 -1.01 -13.20 -5.07
CA GLN A 67 0.28 -13.81 -4.72
C GLN A 67 1.21 -13.87 -5.95
N GLU A 68 0.67 -14.16 -7.12
CA GLU A 68 1.40 -14.21 -8.40
C GLU A 68 1.59 -12.83 -9.05
N ALA A 69 0.80 -11.82 -8.68
CA ALA A 69 0.84 -10.50 -9.28
C ALA A 69 2.22 -9.82 -9.16
N ASP A 70 2.75 -9.29 -10.26
CA ASP A 70 3.91 -8.40 -10.19
C ASP A 70 3.44 -7.03 -9.67
N VAL A 71 4.06 -6.54 -8.60
CA VAL A 71 3.63 -5.30 -7.94
C VAL A 71 4.66 -4.20 -8.14
N PRO A 72 4.23 -2.93 -8.27
CA PRO A 72 5.13 -1.79 -8.47
C PRO A 72 6.24 -1.65 -7.41
N PHE A 73 6.03 -2.18 -6.20
CA PHE A 73 6.98 -2.08 -5.11
C PHE A 73 7.05 -3.38 -4.30
N ASN A 74 8.24 -3.98 -4.31
CA ASN A 74 8.58 -5.21 -3.59
C ASN A 74 9.94 -5.03 -2.89
N PRO A 75 10.00 -4.32 -1.75
CA PRO A 75 11.25 -4.05 -1.06
C PRO A 75 11.84 -5.33 -0.47
N THR A 76 13.10 -5.62 -0.77
CA THR A 76 13.86 -6.71 -0.14
C THR A 76 14.25 -6.37 1.30
N PRO A 77 14.55 -7.37 2.15
CA PRO A 77 14.93 -7.16 3.55
C PRO A 77 16.24 -6.35 3.60
N GLY A 78 16.14 -5.07 3.93
CA GLY A 78 17.24 -4.11 3.89
C GLY A 78 16.82 -2.69 3.49
N MET A 79 15.64 -2.52 2.90
CA MET A 79 15.03 -1.21 2.63
C MET A 79 14.12 -0.75 3.78
N LEU A 80 14.70 -0.54 4.96
CA LEU A 80 14.14 0.30 6.04
C LEU A 80 15.28 1.02 6.76
#